data_AF-X1SYD7-F1
#
_entry.id   AF-X1SYD7-F1
#
_cell.length_a   1.000
_cell.length_b   1.000
_cell.length_c   1.000
_cell.angle_alpha   90.00
_cell.angle_beta   90.00
_cell.angle_gamma   90.00
#
_symmetry.space_group_name_H-M   'P 1'
#
loop_
_entity.id
_entity.type
_entity.pdbx_description
1 polymer ?
#
loop_
_entity_poly.entity_id
_entity_poly.type
_entity_poly.pdbx_seq_one_letter_code
_entity_poly.pdbx_strand_id
1 'polypeptide(L)' 'SEEVKKMEGYPIVTIYSMTISGTETKYREEVVSVEKKGAPAGIYDLPQGYKKIPFNPLGQNNL' A
#
# COMPACT_ATOMS: atom_id res chain seq x y z
N SER A 1 6.09 5.08 -8.91
CA SER A 1 7.00 5.03 -10.07
C SER A 1 7.25 3.57 -10.42
N GLU A 2 7.52 3.24 -11.69
CA GLU A 2 7.88 1.87 -12.10
C GLU A 2 9.20 1.39 -11.50
N GLU A 3 10.07 2.30 -11.10
CA GLU A 3 11.38 1.99 -10.50
C GLU A 3 11.27 1.34 -9.12
N VAL A 4 10.30 1.74 -8.29
CA VAL A 4 10.05 1.10 -6.98
C VAL A 4 9.62 -0.35 -7.13
N LYS A 5 8.92 -0.69 -8.22
CA LYS A 5 8.49 -2.09 -8.49
C LYS A 5 9.66 -3.01 -8.85
N LYS A 6 10.82 -2.46 -9.21
CA LYS A 6 12.03 -3.23 -9.54
C LYS A 6 12.90 -3.51 -8.31
N MET A 7 12.60 -2.89 -7.17
CA MET A 7 13.36 -3.10 -5.94
C MET A 7 12.94 -4.43 -5.30
N GLU A 8 13.92 -5.29 -5.02
CA GLU A 8 13.73 -6.48 -4.22
C GLU A 8 13.89 -6.15 -2.74
N GLY A 9 12.96 -6.62 -1.90
CA GLY A 9 13.00 -6.38 -0.46
C GLY A 9 12.47 -5.02 -0.03
N TYR A 10 12.92 -4.53 1.13
CA TYR A 10 12.48 -3.26 1.73
C TYR A 10 13.68 -2.31 1.86
N PRO A 11 13.54 -1.02 1.48
CA PRO A 11 14.65 -0.07 1.54
C PRO A 11 15.06 0.21 2.98
N ILE A 12 16.35 0.09 3.29
CA ILE A 12 16.90 0.38 4.62
C ILE A 12 17.09 1.88 4.87
N VAL A 13 17.25 2.68 3.82
CA VAL A 13 17.36 4.13 3.87
C VAL A 13 16.61 4.73 2.68
N THR A 14 15.77 5.72 2.94
CA THR A 14 15.07 6.49 1.90
C THR A 14 15.29 7.97 2.15
N ILE A 15 15.71 8.71 1.12
CA ILE A 15 15.92 10.15 1.16
C ILE A 15 15.07 10.77 0.06
N TYR A 16 14.25 11.75 0.41
CA TYR A 16 13.36 12.40 -0.55
C TYR A 16 13.02 13.84 -0.14
N SER A 17 12.69 14.68 -1.11
CA SER A 17 12.14 16.03 -0.90
C SER A 17 10.64 16.02 -1.23
N MET A 18 9.84 16.73 -0.45
CA MET A 18 8.44 17.03 -0.81
C MET A 18 8.14 18.51 -0.56
N THR A 19 7.38 19.11 -1.48
CA THR A 19 6.80 20.43 -1.27
C THR A 19 5.45 20.27 -0.59
N ILE A 20 5.32 20.75 0.64
CA ILE A 20 4.07 20.75 1.40
C ILE A 20 3.69 22.20 1.64
N SER A 21 2.50 22.61 1.19
CA SER A 21 2.00 23.99 1.33
C SER A 21 2.99 25.06 0.85
N GLY A 22 3.72 24.78 -0.23
CA GLY A 22 4.71 25.71 -0.83
C GLY A 22 6.09 25.72 -0.18
N THR A 23 6.31 24.94 0.89
CA THR A 23 7.62 24.78 1.53
C THR A 23 8.26 23.46 1.12
N GLU A 24 9.50 23.51 0.60
CA GLU A 24 10.28 22.30 0.38
C GLU A 24 10.75 21.74 1.72
N THR A 25 10.42 20.48 1.98
CA THR A 25 10.89 19.74 3.15
C THR A 25 11.69 18.54 2.69
N LYS A 26 12.88 18.36 3.27
CA LYS A 26 13.77 17.22 3.01
C LYS A 26 13.60 16.17 4.10
N TYR A 27 13.43 14.93 3.69
CA TYR A 27 13.20 13.79 4.56
C TYR A 27 14.30 12.76 4.41
N ARG A 28 14.63 12.12 5.53
CA ARG A 28 15.52 10.96 5.62
C ARG A 28 14.87 9.95 6.56
N GLU A 29 14.55 8.79 6.02
CA GLU A 29 13.97 7.68 6.75
C GLU A 29 14.97 6.53 6.79
N GLU A 30 15.13 5.91 7.95
CA GLU A 30 16.02 4.78 8.17
C GLU A 30 15.33 3.65 8.91
N VAL A 31 15.54 2.43 8.43
CA VAL A 31 15.10 1.22 9.11
C VAL A 31 16.09 0.91 10.23
N VAL A 32 15.61 1.00 11.47
CA VAL A 32 16.42 0.71 12.67
C VAL A 32 16.28 -0.74 13.15
N SER A 33 15.16 -1.40 12.85
CA SER A 33 14.92 -2.80 13.16
C SER A 33 13.82 -3.38 12.27
N VAL A 34 13.85 -4.71 12.07
CA VAL A 34 12.80 -5.46 11.39
C VAL A 34 12.41 -6.64 12.28
N GLU A 35 11.15 -6.65 12.72
CA GLU A 35 10.61 -7.72 13.57
C GLU A 35 9.56 -8.50 12.80
N LYS A 36 9.69 -9.83 12.79
CA LYS A 36 8.66 -10.70 12.24
C LYS A 36 7.51 -10.81 13.23
N LYS A 37 6.36 -10.24 12.89
CA LYS A 37 5.11 -10.38 13.65
C LYS A 37 4.03 -10.97 12.75
N GLY A 38 3.13 -11.76 13.36
CA GLY A 38 1.89 -12.14 12.69
C GLY A 38 1.03 -10.89 12.47
N ALA A 39 0.22 -10.88 11.41
CA ALA A 39 -0.79 -9.85 11.26
C ALA A 39 -1.75 -9.86 12.46
N PRO A 40 -2.15 -8.70 12.99
CA PRO A 40 -3.21 -8.63 14.00
C PRO A 40 -4.47 -9.37 13.55
N ALA A 41 -5.19 -9.97 14.50
CA ALA A 41 -6.49 -10.58 14.22
C ALA A 41 -7.44 -9.54 13.59
N GLY A 42 -8.28 -9.97 12.64
CA GLY A 42 -9.18 -9.06 11.94
C GLY A 42 -8.59 -8.35 10.71
N ILE A 43 -7.27 -8.30 10.53
CA ILE A 43 -6.64 -7.56 9.41
C ILE A 43 -7.07 -8.07 8.03
N TYR A 44 -7.25 -9.38 7.91
CA TYR A 44 -7.66 -10.03 6.66
C TYR A 44 -9.11 -10.54 6.72
N ASP A 45 -9.81 -10.27 7.81
CA ASP A 45 -11.19 -10.71 7.96
C ASP A 45 -12.07 -9.88 7.04
N LEU A 46 -12.92 -10.57 6.30
CA LEU A 46 -13.87 -9.91 5.42
C LEU A 46 -14.91 -9.19 6.29
N PRO A 47 -15.28 -7.93 5.96
CA PRO A 47 -16.29 -7.22 6.71
C PRO A 47 -17.64 -7.96 6.65
N GLN A 48 -18.46 -7.77 7.68
CA GLN A 48 -19.80 -8.35 7.74
C GLN A 48 -20.59 -8.00 6.47
N GLY A 49 -21.20 -9.02 5.84
CA GLY A 49 -21.98 -8.84 4.62
C GLY A 49 -21.16 -8.86 3.33
N TYR A 50 -19.84 -9.06 3.38
CA TYR A 50 -19.04 -9.28 2.18
C TYR A 50 -19.57 -10.49 1.40
N LYS A 51 -19.90 -10.26 0.12
CA LYS A 51 -20.27 -11.30 -0.84
C LYS A 51 -19.29 -11.25 -2.00
N LYS A 52 -18.56 -12.35 -2.20
CA LYS A 52 -17.75 -12.51 -3.41
C LYS A 52 -18.69 -12.70 -4.60
N ILE A 53 -18.77 -11.70 -5.46
CA ILE A 53 -19.50 -11.80 -6.73
C ILE A 53 -18.52 -12.09 -7.88
N PRO A 54 -18.88 -12.99 -8.82
CA PRO A 54 -18.11 -13.16 -10.05
C PRO A 54 -18.05 -11.84 -10.82
N PHE A 55 -16.86 -11.49 -11.32
CA PHE A 55 -16.72 -10.36 -12.23
C PHE A 55 -17.45 -10.69 -13.53
N ASN A 56 -18.54 -9.98 -13.82
CA ASN A 56 -19.29 -10.10 -15.06
C ASN A 56 -19.33 -8.74 -15.79
N PRO A 57 -18.38 -8.46 -16.69
CA PRO A 57 -18.30 -7.19 -17.39
C PRO A 57 -19.44 -6.96 -18.40
N LEU A 58 -20.27 -7.98 -18.67
CA LEU A 58 -21.41 -7.93 -19.58
C LEU A 58 -22.76 -8.03 -18.86
N GLY A 59 -22.75 -8.08 -17.52
CA GLY A 59 -23.92 -8.42 -16.69
C GLY A 59 -24.87 -7.27 -16.34
N GLN A 60 -24.61 -6.05 -16.82
CA GLN A 60 -25.50 -4.90 -16.67
C GLN A 60 -25.84 -4.31 -18.03
N ASN A 61 -26.60 -5.06 -18.83
CA ASN A 61 -27.38 -4.51 -19.94
C ASN A 61 -28.87 -4.67 -19.58
N ASN A 62 -29.40 -3.74 -18.79
CA ASN A 62 -30.84 -3.50 -18.75
C ASN A 62 -31.08 -2.14 -19.45
N LEU A 63 -31.61 -2.23 -20.68
CA LEU A 63 -32.45 -1.18 -21.27
C LEU A 63 -33.68 -0.95 -20.39
#